data_AF-W1Y6E2-F1
#
_entry.id   AF-W1Y6E2-F1
#
_cell.length_a   1.000
_cell.length_b   1.000
_cell.length_c   1.000
_cell.angle_alpha   90.00
_cell.angle_beta   90.00
_cell.angle_gamma   90.00
#
_symmetry.space_group_name_H-M   'P 1'
#
loop_
_entity.id
_entity.type
_entity.pdbx_description
1 polymer ?
#
loop_
_entity_poly.entity_id
_entity_poly.type
_entity_poly.pdbx_seq_one_letter_code
_entity_poly.pdbx_strand_id
1 'polypeptide(L)'
;EKIAVSRMGVDMTRFSPRPVKAPATPLEIISVARLTEKKGLHVAIEACRQLKEQGVAFRYRILGIGPWERRLRTLIEQYQLEDVVEMPGFKPSHEVKAMLN
;
A
#
# COMPACT_ATOMS: atom_id res chain seq x y z
N GLU A 1 9.77 17.48 35.81
CA GLU A 1 9.89 16.69 34.56
C GLU A 1 9.59 17.57 33.35
N LYS A 2 10.24 17.37 32.20
CA LYS A 2 10.15 18.26 31.01
C LYS A 2 9.76 17.54 29.69
N ILE A 3 9.27 16.31 29.73
CA ILE A 3 8.85 15.59 28.52
C ILE A 3 7.32 15.54 28.47
N ALA A 4 6.73 16.07 27.41
CA ALA A 4 5.30 15.99 27.11
C ALA A 4 5.10 15.34 25.73
N VAL A 5 4.12 14.46 25.62
CA VAL A 5 3.80 13.75 24.37
C VAL A 5 2.67 14.47 23.65
N SER A 6 2.94 14.98 22.45
CA SER A 6 1.91 15.47 21.53
C SER A 6 1.62 14.41 20.46
N ARG A 7 0.37 13.92 20.41
CA ARG A 7 -0.05 12.89 19.45
C ARG A 7 -0.57 13.54 18.18
N MET A 8 -0.18 13.01 17.02
CA MET A 8 -0.73 13.45 15.74
C MET A 8 -2.14 12.89 15.56
N GLY A 9 -3.10 13.76 15.22
CA GLY A 9 -4.47 13.40 14.88
C GLY A 9 -4.74 13.42 13.38
N VAL A 10 -5.94 12.95 13.01
CA VAL A 10 -6.50 13.10 11.64
C VAL A 10 -7.81 13.87 11.72
N ASP A 11 -8.19 14.51 10.62
CA ASP A 11 -9.46 15.24 10.52
C ASP A 11 -10.64 14.25 10.46
N MET A 12 -11.45 14.24 11.52
CA MET A 12 -12.58 13.32 11.67
C MET A 12 -13.75 13.62 10.73
N THR A 13 -13.82 14.82 10.13
CA THR A 13 -14.79 15.12 9.06
C THR A 13 -14.37 14.45 7.74
N ARG A 14 -13.05 14.30 7.52
CA ARG A 14 -12.48 13.69 6.31
C ARG A 14 -12.31 12.17 6.45
N PHE A 15 -12.00 11.70 7.66
CA PHE A 15 -11.73 10.30 8.02
C PHE A 15 -12.67 9.83 9.13
N SER A 16 -13.94 9.63 8.78
CA SER A 16 -14.91 9.03 9.68
C SER A 16 -14.74 7.50 9.74
N PRO A 17 -14.97 6.87 10.89
CA PRO A 17 -15.03 5.42 11.00
C PRO A 17 -16.06 4.84 10.02
N ARG A 18 -15.68 3.76 9.33
CA ARG A 18 -16.56 3.01 8.43
C ARG A 18 -16.80 1.61 9.00
N PRO A 19 -17.99 1.02 8.80
CA PRO A 19 -18.22 -0.38 9.16
C PRO A 19 -17.19 -1.28 8.46
N VAL A 20 -16.71 -2.28 9.19
CA VAL A 20 -15.83 -3.29 8.60
C VAL A 20 -16.64 -4.10 7.59
N LYS A 21 -16.20 -4.10 6.33
CA LYS A 21 -16.77 -4.92 5.27
C LYS A 21 -16.00 -6.23 5.17
N ALA A 22 -16.67 -7.29 4.72
CA ALA A 22 -15.96 -8.50 4.29
C ALA A 22 -14.98 -8.13 3.16
N PRO A 23 -13.76 -8.72 3.13
CA PRO A 23 -12.83 -8.50 2.03
C PRO A 23 -13.47 -8.84 0.68
N ALA A 24 -13.26 -7.99 -0.31
CA ALA A 24 -13.64 -8.29 -1.68
C ALA A 24 -12.84 -9.50 -2.20
N THR A 25 -13.35 -10.13 -3.26
CA THR A 25 -12.59 -11.10 -4.06
C THR A 25 -12.49 -10.55 -5.49
N PRO A 26 -11.28 -10.18 -5.97
CA PRO A 26 -9.99 -10.31 -5.30
C PRO A 26 -9.81 -9.37 -4.09
N LEU A 27 -8.92 -9.73 -3.17
CA LEU A 27 -8.50 -8.87 -2.06
C LEU A 27 -7.78 -7.62 -2.60
N GLU A 28 -8.28 -6.44 -2.25
CA GLU A 28 -7.69 -5.16 -2.66
C GLU A 28 -6.76 -4.63 -1.56
N ILE A 29 -5.47 -4.55 -1.87
CA ILE A 29 -4.41 -4.08 -0.97
C ILE A 29 -3.86 -2.76 -1.50
N ILE A 30 -3.57 -1.81 -0.62
CA ILE A 30 -2.98 -0.53 -1.01
C ILE A 30 -1.98 -0.03 0.02
N SER A 31 -0.84 0.47 -0.47
CA SER A 31 0.18 1.15 0.32
C SER A 31 0.38 2.56 -0.22
N VAL A 32 0.32 3.57 0.66
CA VAL A 32 0.55 4.98 0.31
C VAL A 32 1.73 5.49 1.11
N ALA A 33 2.90 5.61 0.47
CA ALA A 33 4.13 5.98 1.17
C ALA A 33 5.22 6.50 0.21
N ARG A 34 6.24 7.17 0.76
CA ARG A 34 7.49 7.40 0.01
C ARG A 34 8.16 6.06 -0.31
N LEU A 35 8.69 5.92 -1.52
CA LEU A 35 9.39 4.71 -1.95
C LEU A 35 10.84 4.74 -1.41
N THR A 36 10.98 4.37 -0.14
CA THR A 36 12.25 4.31 0.59
C THR A 36 12.35 3.01 1.39
N GLU A 37 13.56 2.53 1.64
CA GLU A 37 13.85 1.31 2.42
C GLU A 37 12.98 1.14 3.67
N LYS A 38 12.99 2.16 4.53
CA LYS A 38 12.30 2.18 5.83
C LYS A 38 10.77 2.03 5.78
N LYS A 39 10.18 2.09 4.58
CA LYS A 39 8.75 1.83 4.39
C LYS A 39 8.42 0.36 4.16
N GLY A 40 9.43 -0.50 4.02
CA GLY A 40 9.24 -1.95 4.00
C GLY A 40 8.46 -2.49 2.79
N LEU A 41 8.31 -1.71 1.71
CA LEU A 41 7.49 -2.11 0.56
C LEU A 41 8.03 -3.37 -0.16
N HIS A 42 9.34 -3.62 -0.08
CA HIS A 42 9.98 -4.84 -0.58
C HIS A 42 9.51 -6.08 0.20
N VAL A 43 9.27 -5.96 1.51
CA VAL A 43 8.72 -7.05 2.34
C VAL A 43 7.27 -7.34 1.94
N ALA A 44 6.48 -6.30 1.66
CA ALA A 44 5.11 -6.47 1.19
C ALA A 44 5.05 -7.18 -0.18
N ILE A 45 5.98 -6.85 -1.10
CA ILE A 45 6.10 -7.53 -2.40
C ILE A 45 6.47 -9.00 -2.23
N GLU A 46 7.39 -9.33 -1.32
CA GLU A 46 7.72 -10.72 -0.98
C GLU A 46 6.52 -11.47 -0.39
N ALA A 47 5.69 -10.81 0.42
CA ALA A 47 4.44 -11.40 0.90
C ALA A 47 3.45 -11.67 -0.24
N CYS A 48 3.36 -10.76 -1.23
CA CYS A 48 2.53 -10.95 -2.43
C CYS A 48 2.97 -12.17 -3.25
N ARG A 49 4.28 -12.47 -3.32
CA ARG A 49 4.78 -13.72 -3.94
C ARG A 49 4.17 -14.95 -3.27
N GLN A 50 4.21 -14.99 -1.94
CA GLN A 50 3.64 -16.10 -1.16
C GLN A 50 2.12 -16.22 -1.34
N LEU A 51 1.40 -15.09 -1.38
CA LEU A 51 -0.04 -15.07 -1.65
C LEU A 51 -0.36 -15.64 -3.04
N LYS A 52 0.42 -15.28 -4.06
CA LYS A 52 0.26 -15.79 -5.42
C LYS A 52 0.52 -17.30 -5.48
N GLU A 53 1.56 -17.79 -4.81
CA GLU A 53 1.88 -19.21 -4.70
C GLU A 53 0.78 -20.01 -3.99
N GLN A 54 0.09 -19.40 -3.03
CA GLN A 54 -1.05 -20.00 -2.33
C GLN A 54 -2.37 -19.91 -3.13
N GLY A 55 -2.36 -19.31 -4.33
CA GLY A 55 -3.54 -19.15 -5.17
C GLY A 55 -4.56 -18.12 -4.63
N VAL A 56 -4.14 -17.21 -3.76
CA VAL A 56 -5.02 -16.16 -3.24
C VAL A 56 -5.27 -15.14 -4.34
N ALA A 57 -6.55 -14.84 -4.61
CA ALA A 57 -6.92 -13.77 -5.54
C ALA A 57 -6.73 -12.40 -4.87
N PHE A 58 -5.78 -11.59 -5.34
CA PHE A 58 -5.54 -10.24 -4.82
C PHE A 58 -5.11 -9.26 -5.91
N ARG A 59 -5.21 -7.97 -5.60
CA ARG A 59 -4.56 -6.86 -6.31
C ARG A 59 -3.88 -5.97 -5.29
N TYR A 60 -2.65 -5.54 -5.57
CA TYR A 60 -1.89 -4.66 -4.69
C TYR A 60 -1.43 -3.41 -5.42
N ARG A 61 -1.75 -2.24 -4.87
CA ARG A 61 -1.31 -0.94 -5.43
C ARG A 61 -0.35 -0.23 -4.50
N ILE A 62 0.80 0.16 -5.02
CA ILE A 62 1.84 0.89 -4.29
C ILE A 62 1.91 2.32 -4.83
N LEU A 63 1.39 3.27 -4.04
CA LEU A 63 1.28 4.67 -4.41
C LEU A 63 2.39 5.49 -3.74
N GLY A 64 3.03 6.33 -4.53
CA GLY A 64 4.09 7.24 -4.09
C GLY A 64 5.26 7.29 -5.06
N ILE A 65 6.29 8.01 -4.65
CA ILE A 65 7.54 8.20 -5.40
C ILE A 65 8.74 8.09 -4.45
N GLY A 66 9.90 7.78 -5.01
CA GLY A 66 11.14 7.77 -4.25
C GLY A 66 12.25 6.94 -4.90
N PRO A 67 13.47 6.99 -4.31
CA PRO A 67 14.66 6.39 -4.91
C PRO A 67 14.59 4.86 -5.06
N TRP A 68 13.68 4.18 -4.34
CA TRP A 68 13.52 2.73 -4.42
C TRP A 68 12.61 2.27 -5.56
N GLU A 69 12.03 3.16 -6.36
CA GLU A 69 11.09 2.78 -7.42
C GLU A 69 11.64 1.68 -8.33
N ARG A 70 12.83 1.88 -8.90
CA ARG A 70 13.48 0.87 -9.77
C ARG A 70 13.65 -0.47 -9.08
N ARG A 71 14.08 -0.46 -7.81
CA ARG A 71 14.29 -1.67 -7.03
C ARG A 71 12.99 -2.43 -6.77
N LEU A 72 11.91 -1.72 -6.47
CA LEU A 72 10.60 -2.33 -6.23
C LEU A 72 10.03 -2.92 -7.53
N ARG A 73 10.17 -2.21 -8.67
CA ARG A 73 9.78 -2.75 -9.99
C ARG A 73 10.54 -4.02 -10.34
N THR A 74 11.86 -4.04 -10.14
CA THR A 74 12.66 -5.25 -10.35
C THR A 74 12.21 -6.43 -9.48
N LEU A 75 11.82 -6.21 -8.22
CA LEU A 75 11.28 -7.29 -7.37
C LEU A 75 9.93 -7.80 -7.89
N ILE A 76 9.05 -6.90 -8.34
CA ILE A 76 7.76 -7.28 -8.93
C ILE A 76 7.99 -8.17 -10.15
N GLU A 77 8.91 -7.77 -11.05
CA GLU A 77 9.28 -8.55 -12.23
C GLU A 77 9.92 -9.90 -11.88
N GLN A 78 10.87 -9.92 -10.94
CA GLN A 78 11.54 -11.15 -10.50
C GLN A 78 10.58 -12.18 -9.89
N TYR A 79 9.53 -11.72 -9.23
CA TYR A 79 8.50 -12.57 -8.65
C TYR A 79 7.29 -12.78 -9.56
N GLN A 80 7.35 -12.28 -10.80
CA GLN A 80 6.28 -12.39 -11.79
C GLN A 80 4.94 -11.87 -11.26
N LEU A 81 4.94 -10.71 -10.62
CA LEU A 81 3.79 -10.11 -9.94
C LEU A 81 3.12 -8.97 -10.74
N GLU A 82 3.52 -8.74 -12.00
CA GLU A 82 3.07 -7.60 -12.81
C GLU A 82 1.57 -7.59 -13.10
N ASP A 83 0.91 -8.75 -13.04
CA ASP A 83 -0.53 -8.94 -13.23
C ASP A 83 -1.36 -8.60 -11.97
N VAL A 84 -0.71 -8.59 -10.80
CA VAL A 84 -1.38 -8.43 -9.49
C VAL A 84 -0.81 -7.28 -8.66
N VAL A 85 0.33 -6.69 -9.03
CA VAL A 85 0.94 -5.56 -8.33
C VAL A 85 1.18 -4.38 -9.28
N GLU A 86 0.61 -3.22 -8.94
CA GLU A 86 0.71 -1.99 -9.73
C GLU A 86 1.43 -0.88 -8.95
N MET A 87 2.26 -0.11 -9.67
CA MET A 87 2.94 1.09 -9.15
C MET A 87 2.54 2.33 -9.96
N PRO A 88 1.34 2.92 -9.73
CA PRO A 88 0.82 4.05 -10.51
C PRO A 88 1.51 5.39 -10.20
N GLY A 89 2.51 5.42 -9.32
CA GLY A 89 3.20 6.64 -8.90
C GLY A 89 2.44 7.42 -7.82
N PHE A 90 2.73 8.71 -7.71
CA PHE A 90 2.09 9.59 -6.74
C PHE A 90 0.62 9.85 -7.10
N LYS A 91 -0.24 9.87 -6.08
CA LYS A 91 -1.65 10.23 -6.18
C LYS A 91 -2.03 11.21 -5.07
N PRO A 92 -2.78 12.28 -5.37
CA PRO A 92 -3.28 13.21 -4.37
C PRO A 92 -4.30 12.52 -3.45
N SER A 93 -4.47 13.06 -2.24
CA SER A 93 -5.29 12.44 -1.18
C SER A 93 -6.75 12.15 -1.59
N HIS A 94 -7.33 12.94 -2.49
CA HIS A 94 -8.70 12.72 -2.96
C HIS A 94 -8.79 11.52 -3.92
N GLU A 95 -7.81 11.32 -4.80
CA GLU A 95 -7.71 10.13 -5.65
C GLU A 95 -7.47 8.88 -4.81
N VAL A 96 -6.57 8.95 -3.82
CA VAL A 96 -6.34 7.85 -2.86
C VAL A 96 -7.64 7.44 -2.16
N LYS A 97 -8.44 8.43 -1.73
CA LYS A 97 -9.73 8.17 -1.06
C LYS A 97 -10.72 7.48 -2.00
N ALA A 98 -10.76 7.86 -3.28
CA ALA A 98 -11.60 7.20 -4.27
C ALA A 98 -11.20 5.73 -4.51
N MET A 99 -9.91 5.41 -4.41
CA MET A 99 -9.39 4.03 -4.54
C MET A 99 -9.67 3.14 -3.32
N LEU A 100 -10.15 3.71 -2.20
CA LEU A 100 -10.42 3.02 -0.94
C LEU A 100 -11.94 2.79 -0.68
N ASN A 101 -12.80 3.01 -1.68
CA ASN A 101 -14.26 3.04 -1.53
C ASN A 101 -14.94 1.84 -2.16
#